data_AF-A0A3P3VX61-F1
#
_entry.id   AF-A0A3P3VX61-F1
#
_cell.length_a   1.000
_cell.length_b   1.000
_cell.length_c   1.000
_cell.angle_alpha   90.00
_cell.angle_beta   90.00
_cell.angle_gamma   90.00
#
_symmetry.space_group_name_H-M   'P 1'
#
loop_
_entity.id
_entity.type
_entity.pdbx_description
1 polymer ?
#
loop_
_entity_poly.entity_id
_entity_poly.type
_entity_poly.pdbx_seq_one_letter_code
_entity_poly.pdbx_strand_id
1 'polypeptide(L)'
;MLPDLIFYLNLAGMEEKIVNQNKVTNLVGVILLAILIFLMIPLSYGMQLPFVYWINQIIFFLLLLSLLFLNTKWLAPKLLDLISQGYIDLAHIEILVLDEADRMLDMGFVNDVKKILTKVPVKKQTLFFSATMPQEIRKFSQSILKEPIEINVTPVSSTAETVKQSVYFVEKNEKFDLLVQILDDKKINRSLVFARTKHGADKLVKSLLLSGIHAAAIHGNKSQNARQRALDDFKSSKIRVLIATDIAARGIDINELPHVVNYELPDVPETYVHRIGRTGRAGYHGTSVSFCDRQEKKELQSIQKLIGFKMAVAIQ
;
A
#
# COMPACT_ATOMS: atom_id res chain seq x y z
N MET A 1 5.72 -32.29 -0.67
CA MET A 1 5.84 -30.89 -1.12
C MET A 1 4.93 -30.09 -0.21
N LEU A 2 5.38 -28.95 0.31
CA LEU A 2 4.50 -28.11 1.12
C LEU A 2 3.35 -27.58 0.24
N PRO A 3 2.14 -27.41 0.80
CA PRO A 3 1.03 -26.84 0.06
C PRO A 3 1.31 -25.39 -0.31
N ASP A 4 0.68 -24.93 -1.39
CA ASP A 4 0.64 -23.50 -1.71
C ASP A 4 -0.13 -22.76 -0.61
N LEU A 5 0.22 -21.49 -0.39
CA LEU A 5 -0.37 -20.68 0.67
C LEU A 5 -0.87 -19.37 0.08
N ILE A 6 -2.13 -19.04 0.38
CA ILE A 6 -2.66 -17.69 0.19
C ILE A 6 -2.67 -17.02 1.55
N PHE A 7 -1.94 -15.94 1.68
CA PHE A 7 -1.97 -15.07 2.84
C PHE A 7 -2.80 -13.84 2.52
N TYR A 8 -3.92 -13.72 3.21
CA TYR A 8 -4.68 -12.47 3.24
C TYR A 8 -4.07 -11.59 4.32
N LEU A 9 -3.16 -10.73 3.89
CA LEU A 9 -2.54 -9.75 4.76
C LEU A 9 -3.34 -8.47 4.65
N ASN A 10 -4.42 -8.37 5.43
CA ASN A 10 -5.04 -7.07 5.65
C ASN A 10 -4.13 -6.30 6.63
N LEU A 11 -3.07 -5.70 6.10
CA LEU A 11 -1.93 -5.13 6.84
C LEU A 11 -2.26 -3.94 7.75
N ALA A 12 -3.54 -3.54 7.85
CA ALA A 12 -3.98 -2.41 8.66
C ALA A 12 -3.76 -2.56 10.19
N GLY A 13 -3.24 -3.70 10.67
CA GLY A 13 -2.98 -3.94 12.11
C GLY A 13 -1.77 -4.81 12.47
N MET A 14 -0.94 -5.28 11.53
CA MET A 14 0.26 -6.09 11.88
C MET A 14 1.52 -5.25 12.15
N GLU A 15 1.51 -3.96 11.82
CA GLU A 15 2.64 -3.07 12.07
C GLU A 15 2.91 -2.85 13.58
N GLU A 16 1.90 -3.03 14.44
CA GLU A 16 1.96 -2.69 15.87
C GLU A 16 2.88 -3.58 16.71
N LYS A 17 3.07 -4.86 16.33
CA LYS A 17 3.89 -5.79 17.14
C LYS A 17 5.35 -5.88 16.72
N ILE A 18 5.72 -5.44 15.52
CA ILE A 18 7.10 -5.55 15.00
C ILE A 18 7.87 -4.23 15.17
N VAL A 19 7.19 -3.09 15.28
CA VAL A 19 7.83 -1.77 15.34
C VAL A 19 8.49 -1.46 16.71
N ASN A 20 8.19 -2.22 17.77
CA ASN A 20 8.77 -1.97 19.10
C ASN A 20 10.21 -2.46 19.28
N GLN A 21 10.87 -2.96 18.23
CA GLN A 21 12.31 -3.19 18.22
C GLN A 21 12.94 -2.66 16.91
N ASN A 22 13.38 -1.41 16.97
CA ASN A 22 14.36 -0.74 16.10
C ASN A 22 14.20 -0.87 14.57
N LYS A 23 13.72 0.22 13.98
CA LYS A 23 14.00 0.76 12.62
C LYS A 23 14.42 -0.26 11.55
N VAL A 24 13.46 -0.92 10.90
CA VAL A 24 13.50 -1.19 9.45
C VAL A 24 12.08 -1.10 8.87
N THR A 25 11.93 -0.28 7.83
CA THR A 25 10.66 0.25 7.29
C THR A 25 9.83 -0.78 6.50
N ASN A 26 8.57 -0.92 6.91
CA ASN A 26 7.31 -1.40 6.29
C ASN A 26 7.29 -2.50 5.20
N LEU A 27 8.20 -2.57 4.24
CA LEU A 27 8.27 -3.69 3.28
C LEU A 27 9.13 -4.83 3.85
N VAL A 28 10.16 -4.45 4.60
CA VAL A 28 11.02 -5.39 5.32
C VAL A 28 10.24 -6.10 6.43
N GLY A 29 9.24 -5.46 7.05
CA GLY A 29 8.44 -6.05 8.12
C GLY A 29 7.48 -7.16 7.66
N VAL A 30 6.82 -6.99 6.50
CA VAL A 30 5.93 -8.01 5.92
C VAL A 30 6.72 -9.20 5.42
N ILE A 31 7.87 -8.93 4.79
CA ILE A 31 8.80 -9.95 4.34
C ILE A 31 9.47 -10.65 5.53
N LEU A 32 9.91 -9.92 6.57
CA LEU A 32 10.42 -10.53 7.81
C LEU A 32 9.37 -11.36 8.53
N LEU A 33 8.10 -10.94 8.50
CA LEU A 33 7.00 -11.68 9.09
C LEU A 33 6.70 -12.95 8.29
N ALA A 34 6.68 -12.88 6.95
CA ALA A 34 6.59 -14.05 6.09
C ALA A 34 7.77 -15.00 6.34
N ILE A 35 8.99 -14.47 6.50
CA ILE A 35 10.20 -15.21 6.87
C ILE A 35 10.10 -15.78 8.30
N LEU A 36 9.55 -15.04 9.27
CA LEU A 36 9.40 -15.51 10.66
C LEU A 36 8.39 -16.65 10.73
N ILE A 37 7.26 -16.51 10.04
CA ILE A 37 6.24 -17.56 9.90
C ILE A 37 6.88 -18.78 9.23
N PHE A 38 7.65 -18.57 8.15
CA PHE A 38 8.33 -19.64 7.42
C PHE A 38 9.43 -20.34 8.23
N LEU A 39 10.18 -19.60 9.06
CA LEU A 39 11.18 -20.13 10.00
C LEU A 39 10.54 -20.82 11.22
N MET A 40 9.33 -20.40 11.63
CA MET A 40 8.62 -20.96 12.79
C MET A 40 7.79 -22.22 12.45
N ILE A 41 7.36 -22.40 11.20
CA ILE A 41 6.61 -23.60 10.76
C ILE A 41 7.38 -24.90 11.06
N PRO A 42 8.68 -25.05 10.74
CA PRO A 42 9.44 -26.25 11.08
C PRO A 42 9.54 -26.50 12.60
N LEU A 43 9.61 -25.42 13.39
CA LEU A 43 9.70 -25.46 14.85
C LEU A 43 8.37 -25.86 15.51
N SER A 44 7.21 -25.47 14.96
CA SER A 44 5.91 -25.88 15.52
C SER A 44 5.53 -27.33 15.17
N TYR A 45 6.17 -27.92 14.15
CA TYR A 45 5.95 -29.31 13.73
C TYR A 45 7.08 -30.27 14.15
N GLY A 46 8.07 -29.80 14.93
CA GLY A 46 9.15 -30.65 15.46
C GLY A 46 10.12 -31.22 14.40
N MET A 47 10.24 -30.57 13.23
CA MET A 47 11.08 -31.05 12.12
C MET A 47 12.55 -30.62 12.28
N GLN A 48 13.47 -31.59 12.31
CA GLN A 48 14.91 -31.33 12.15
C GLN A 48 15.22 -31.14 10.64
N LEU A 49 15.64 -29.93 10.25
CA LEU A 49 16.01 -29.61 8.88
C LEU A 49 17.54 -29.61 8.66
N PRO A 50 18.03 -30.12 7.52
CA PRO A 50 19.47 -30.23 7.24
C PRO A 50 20.14 -28.87 6.98
N PHE A 51 21.45 -28.77 7.24
CA PHE A 51 22.27 -27.55 7.11
C PHE A 51 22.19 -26.85 5.74
N VAL A 52 22.00 -27.62 4.65
CA VAL A 52 21.83 -27.10 3.28
C VAL A 52 20.55 -26.27 3.15
N TYR A 53 19.49 -26.62 3.88
CA TYR A 53 18.26 -25.83 3.93
C TYR A 53 18.55 -24.43 4.47
N TRP A 54 19.33 -24.32 5.55
CA TRP A 54 19.72 -23.05 6.14
C TRP A 54 20.57 -22.19 5.19
N ILE A 55 21.49 -22.79 4.43
CA ILE A 55 22.29 -22.07 3.42
C ILE A 55 21.40 -21.52 2.30
N ASN A 56 20.48 -22.33 1.78
CA ASN A 56 19.55 -21.89 0.73
C ASN A 56 18.61 -20.78 1.23
N GLN A 57 18.21 -20.82 2.51
CA GLN A 57 17.45 -19.74 3.15
C GLN A 57 18.26 -18.45 3.26
N ILE A 58 19.56 -18.51 3.56
CA ILE A 58 20.43 -17.33 3.63
C ILE A 58 20.66 -16.73 2.23
N ILE A 59 20.83 -17.55 1.20
CA ILE A 59 20.98 -17.08 -0.19
C ILE A 59 19.67 -16.43 -0.67
N PHE A 60 18.52 -17.05 -0.39
CA PHE A 60 17.20 -16.47 -0.67
C PHE A 60 16.99 -15.15 0.10
N PHE A 61 17.40 -15.10 1.37
CA PHE A 61 17.36 -13.89 2.20
C PHE A 61 18.22 -12.76 1.61
N LEU A 62 19.44 -13.04 1.16
CA LEU A 62 20.33 -12.05 0.52
C LEU A 62 19.79 -11.56 -0.83
N LEU A 63 19.21 -12.45 -1.64
CA LEU A 63 18.59 -12.09 -2.91
C LEU A 63 17.36 -11.19 -2.67
N LEU A 64 16.54 -11.53 -1.68
CA LEU A 64 15.36 -10.77 -1.28
C LEU A 64 15.73 -9.41 -0.65
N LEU A 65 16.81 -9.35 0.12
CA LEU A 65 17.38 -8.10 0.65
C LEU A 65 17.81 -7.18 -0.51
N SER A 66 18.43 -7.73 -1.55
CA SER A 66 18.83 -6.95 -2.74
C SER A 66 17.62 -6.37 -3.49
N LEU A 67 16.52 -7.12 -3.54
CA LEU A 67 15.25 -6.73 -4.16
C LEU A 67 14.50 -5.68 -3.34
N LEU A 68 14.62 -5.74 -2.00
CA LEU A 68 14.04 -4.79 -1.04
C LEU A 68 14.63 -3.36 -1.15
N PHE A 69 15.87 -3.22 -1.63
CA PHE A 69 16.53 -1.91 -1.82
C PHE A 69 16.34 -1.31 -3.23
N LEU A 70 15.74 -2.06 -4.17
CA LEU A 70 15.45 -1.60 -5.53
C LEU A 70 13.98 -1.19 -5.66
N ASN A 71 13.72 0.12 -5.56
CA ASN A 71 12.46 0.84 -5.83
C ASN A 71 11.47 0.01 -6.70
N THR A 72 10.46 -0.60 -6.06
CA THR A 72 9.69 -1.78 -6.52
C THR A 72 8.70 -1.56 -7.68
N LYS A 73 8.86 -0.52 -8.49
CA LYS A 73 7.88 -0.18 -9.55
C LYS A 73 8.01 -0.97 -10.86
N TRP A 74 9.04 -1.82 -11.00
CA TRP A 74 9.41 -2.38 -12.31
C TRP A 74 9.89 -3.83 -12.28
N LEU A 75 9.65 -4.57 -11.19
CA LEU A 75 10.37 -5.83 -10.97
C LEU A 75 10.00 -6.93 -11.97
N ALA A 76 8.71 -7.12 -12.30
CA ALA A 76 8.31 -8.16 -13.23
C ALA A 76 8.80 -7.90 -14.69
N PRO A 77 8.61 -6.71 -15.28
CA PRO A 77 9.19 -6.39 -16.58
C PRO A 77 10.73 -6.48 -16.57
N LYS A 78 11.39 -5.95 -15.55
CA LYS A 78 12.86 -5.98 -15.44
C LYS A 78 13.41 -7.38 -15.24
N LEU A 79 12.71 -8.24 -14.49
CA LEU A 79 13.08 -9.64 -14.32
C LEU A 79 12.95 -10.39 -15.64
N LEU A 80 11.87 -10.14 -16.40
CA LEU A 80 11.75 -10.68 -17.76
C LEU A 80 12.90 -10.23 -18.67
N ASP A 81 13.28 -8.95 -18.60
CA ASP A 81 14.41 -8.42 -19.38
C ASP A 81 15.71 -9.16 -18.99
N LEU A 82 15.99 -9.33 -17.69
CA LEU A 82 17.19 -10.03 -17.22
C LEU A 82 17.20 -11.51 -17.60
N ILE A 83 16.05 -12.19 -17.56
CA ILE A 83 15.90 -13.58 -18.04
C ILE A 83 16.15 -13.64 -19.56
N SER A 84 15.59 -12.70 -20.32
CA SER A 84 15.75 -12.64 -21.78
C SER A 84 17.20 -12.42 -22.21
N GLN A 85 17.97 -11.69 -21.38
CA GLN A 85 19.40 -11.44 -21.58
C GLN A 85 20.28 -12.59 -21.06
N GLY A 86 19.69 -13.63 -20.46
CA GLY A 86 20.42 -14.79 -19.92
C GLY A 86 21.13 -14.53 -18.59
N TYR A 87 20.89 -13.40 -17.94
CA TYR A 87 21.53 -13.06 -16.66
C TYR A 87 20.93 -13.80 -15.46
N ILE A 88 19.68 -14.26 -15.58
CA ILE A 88 18.96 -14.96 -14.52
C ILE A 88 18.30 -16.22 -15.09
N ASP A 89 18.55 -17.35 -14.41
CA ASP A 89 17.85 -18.61 -14.64
C ASP A 89 16.97 -18.94 -13.44
N LEU A 90 15.73 -19.33 -13.71
CA LEU A 90 14.72 -19.67 -12.69
C LEU A 90 14.49 -21.19 -12.58
N ALA A 91 15.22 -22.02 -13.34
CA ALA A 91 15.00 -23.46 -13.46
C ALA A 91 15.14 -24.26 -12.14
N HIS A 92 15.76 -23.68 -11.10
CA HIS A 92 15.99 -24.33 -9.82
C HIS A 92 15.21 -23.72 -8.65
N ILE A 93 14.22 -22.88 -8.92
CA ILE A 93 13.41 -22.27 -7.87
C ILE A 93 12.46 -23.30 -7.24
N GLU A 94 12.58 -23.45 -5.93
CA GLU A 94 11.71 -24.31 -5.12
C GLU A 94 10.54 -23.54 -4.48
N ILE A 95 10.70 -22.22 -4.30
CA ILE A 95 9.71 -21.34 -3.64
C ILE A 95 9.51 -20.08 -4.46
N LEU A 96 8.26 -19.80 -4.82
CA LEU A 96 7.86 -18.57 -5.49
C LEU A 96 7.01 -17.71 -4.55
N VAL A 97 7.36 -16.45 -4.40
CA VAL A 97 6.59 -15.49 -3.61
C VAL A 97 6.00 -14.42 -4.53
N LEU A 98 4.68 -14.25 -4.44
CA LEU A 98 3.93 -13.19 -5.11
C LEU A 98 3.39 -12.25 -4.04
N ASP A 99 4.04 -11.10 -3.88
CA ASP A 99 3.65 -10.08 -2.90
C ASP A 99 2.78 -8.98 -3.53
N GLU A 100 1.89 -8.40 -2.73
CA GLU A 100 0.89 -7.40 -3.14
C GLU A 100 0.19 -7.76 -4.46
N ALA A 101 -0.39 -8.97 -4.53
CA ALA A 101 -0.88 -9.50 -5.80
C ALA A 101 -2.04 -8.70 -6.41
N ASP A 102 -2.89 -8.10 -5.59
CA ASP A 102 -3.88 -7.10 -6.00
C ASP A 102 -3.26 -5.88 -6.67
N ARG A 103 -2.11 -5.42 -6.18
CA ARG A 103 -1.38 -4.32 -6.79
C ARG A 103 -0.78 -4.68 -8.15
N MET A 104 -0.39 -5.95 -8.37
CA MET A 104 0.09 -6.39 -9.69
C MET A 104 -0.99 -6.25 -10.77
N LEU A 105 -2.27 -6.40 -10.41
CA LEU A 105 -3.41 -6.17 -11.31
C LEU A 105 -3.61 -4.69 -11.62
N ASP A 106 -3.60 -3.83 -10.60
CA ASP A 106 -3.69 -2.37 -10.76
C ASP A 106 -2.61 -1.83 -11.70
N MET A 107 -1.44 -2.47 -11.71
CA MET A 107 -0.29 -2.07 -12.54
C MET A 107 -0.27 -2.73 -13.93
N GLY A 108 -1.21 -3.64 -14.22
CA GLY A 108 -1.26 -4.37 -15.50
C GLY A 108 -0.17 -5.45 -15.67
N PHE A 109 0.54 -5.81 -14.60
CA PHE A 109 1.70 -6.72 -14.63
C PHE A 109 1.33 -8.19 -14.59
N VAL A 110 0.04 -8.52 -14.45
CA VAL A 110 -0.44 -9.93 -14.42
C VAL A 110 0.06 -10.74 -15.62
N ASN A 111 0.08 -10.14 -16.80
CA ASN A 111 0.57 -10.81 -18.01
C ASN A 111 2.07 -11.08 -17.96
N ASP A 112 2.85 -10.19 -17.38
CA ASP A 112 4.30 -10.37 -17.23
C ASP A 112 4.63 -11.41 -16.18
N VAL A 113 3.87 -11.46 -15.08
CA VAL A 113 3.98 -12.53 -14.08
C VAL A 113 3.63 -13.88 -14.69
N LYS A 114 2.58 -13.96 -15.53
CA LYS A 114 2.27 -15.19 -16.28
C LYS A 114 3.43 -15.65 -17.15
N LYS A 115 4.13 -14.74 -17.84
CA LYS A 115 5.33 -15.09 -18.62
C LYS A 115 6.44 -15.62 -17.72
N ILE A 116 6.70 -14.97 -16.57
CA ILE A 116 7.70 -15.44 -15.59
C ILE A 116 7.35 -16.86 -15.13
N LEU A 117 6.08 -17.12 -14.80
CA LEU A 117 5.62 -18.44 -14.35
C LEU A 117 5.89 -19.56 -15.35
N THR A 118 5.93 -19.28 -16.66
CA THR A 118 6.31 -20.28 -17.68
C THR A 118 7.79 -20.69 -17.62
N LYS A 119 8.63 -19.90 -16.96
CA LYS A 119 10.08 -20.14 -16.80
C LYS A 119 10.43 -20.74 -15.44
N VAL A 120 9.47 -20.83 -14.52
CA VAL A 120 9.65 -21.42 -13.19
C VAL A 120 9.24 -22.91 -13.21
N PRO A 121 9.92 -23.79 -12.48
CA PRO A 121 9.54 -25.19 -12.34
C PRO A 121 8.07 -25.39 -11.97
N VAL A 122 7.49 -26.48 -12.49
CA VAL A 122 6.14 -26.94 -12.11
C VAL A 122 6.13 -27.36 -10.64
N LYS A 123 7.19 -28.03 -10.19
CA LYS A 123 7.37 -28.50 -8.82
C LYS A 123 7.98 -27.37 -7.97
N LYS A 124 7.13 -26.61 -7.30
CA LYS A 124 7.50 -25.52 -6.37
C LYS A 124 6.38 -25.32 -5.34
N GLN A 125 6.70 -24.64 -4.25
CA GLN A 125 5.72 -24.03 -3.36
C GLN A 125 5.50 -22.57 -3.79
N THR A 126 4.25 -22.12 -3.80
CA THR A 126 3.90 -20.73 -4.08
C THR A 126 3.25 -20.07 -2.86
N LEU A 127 3.79 -18.93 -2.46
CA LEU A 127 3.21 -18.06 -1.43
C LEU A 127 2.59 -16.84 -2.12
N PHE A 128 1.30 -16.61 -1.89
CA PHE A 128 0.52 -15.56 -2.54
C PHE A 128 0.01 -14.60 -1.47
N PHE A 129 0.55 -13.39 -1.43
CA PHE A 129 0.17 -12.35 -0.49
C PHE A 129 -0.69 -11.30 -1.20
N SER A 130 -1.86 -11.00 -0.62
CA SER A 130 -2.75 -9.98 -1.14
C SER A 130 -3.53 -9.33 -0.02
N ALA A 131 -3.73 -8.01 -0.08
CA ALA A 131 -4.56 -7.31 0.89
C ALA A 131 -6.05 -7.46 0.55
N THR A 132 -6.35 -7.51 -0.75
CA THR A 132 -7.70 -7.67 -1.29
C THR A 132 -7.80 -8.86 -2.24
N MET A 133 -9.01 -9.34 -2.51
CA MET A 133 -9.25 -10.49 -3.38
C MET A 133 -10.41 -10.23 -4.35
N PRO A 134 -10.30 -9.20 -5.23
CA PRO A 134 -11.29 -8.99 -6.27
C PRO A 134 -11.35 -10.19 -7.20
N GLN A 135 -12.45 -10.32 -7.97
CA GLN A 135 -12.70 -11.51 -8.78
C GLN A 135 -11.55 -11.84 -9.75
N GLU A 136 -10.87 -10.82 -10.27
CA GLU A 136 -9.73 -10.98 -11.18
C GLU A 136 -8.49 -11.57 -10.49
N ILE A 137 -8.17 -11.13 -9.27
CA ILE A 137 -7.09 -11.72 -8.45
C ILE A 137 -7.45 -13.14 -8.04
N ARG A 138 -8.71 -13.40 -7.69
CA ARG A 138 -9.17 -14.76 -7.38
C ARG A 138 -9.01 -15.70 -8.57
N LYS A 139 -9.38 -15.26 -9.77
CA LYS A 139 -9.15 -16.02 -11.01
C LYS A 139 -7.65 -16.22 -11.27
N PHE A 140 -6.84 -15.19 -11.00
CA PHE A 140 -5.40 -15.27 -11.18
C PHE A 140 -4.76 -16.27 -10.21
N SER A 141 -5.09 -16.22 -8.91
CA SER A 141 -4.57 -17.15 -7.91
C SER A 141 -4.97 -18.59 -8.23
N GLN A 142 -6.22 -18.83 -8.64
CA GLN A 142 -6.69 -20.15 -9.09
C GLN A 142 -5.94 -20.69 -10.31
N SER A 143 -5.40 -19.80 -11.16
CA SER A 143 -4.65 -20.23 -12.36
C SER A 143 -3.19 -20.60 -12.10
N ILE A 144 -2.64 -20.23 -10.94
CA ILE A 144 -1.20 -20.36 -10.65
C ILE A 144 -0.90 -21.20 -9.41
N LEU A 145 -1.88 -21.34 -8.49
CA LEU A 145 -1.75 -22.08 -7.25
C LEU A 145 -2.39 -23.46 -7.36
N LYS A 146 -1.83 -24.44 -6.64
CA LYS A 146 -2.35 -25.80 -6.55
C LYS A 146 -2.85 -26.08 -5.13
N GLU A 147 -4.16 -26.27 -5.01
CA GLU A 147 -4.84 -26.58 -3.73
C GLU A 147 -4.36 -25.72 -2.56
N PRO A 148 -4.40 -24.37 -2.68
CA PRO A 148 -3.79 -23.50 -1.69
C PRO A 148 -4.56 -23.53 -0.36
N ILE A 149 -3.81 -23.46 0.75
CA ILE A 149 -4.38 -23.19 2.06
C ILE A 149 -4.52 -21.68 2.23
N GLU A 150 -5.71 -21.25 2.59
CA GLU A 150 -6.05 -19.85 2.82
C GLU A 150 -5.83 -19.45 4.28
N ILE A 151 -4.89 -18.53 4.51
CA ILE A 151 -4.55 -17.96 5.82
C ILE A 151 -5.07 -16.53 5.86
N ASN A 152 -6.18 -16.34 6.56
CA ASN A 152 -6.78 -15.03 6.76
C ASN A 152 -6.19 -14.35 7.99
N VAL A 153 -5.37 -13.32 7.79
CA VAL A 153 -4.98 -12.43 8.88
C VAL A 153 -5.98 -11.27 8.89
N THR A 154 -7.00 -11.40 9.73
CA THR A 154 -7.92 -10.30 10.00
C THR A 154 -7.11 -9.10 10.49
N PRO A 155 -7.36 -7.89 9.96
CA PRO A 155 -6.74 -6.71 10.51
C PRO A 155 -7.24 -6.58 11.94
N VAL A 156 -6.33 -6.31 12.87
CA VAL A 156 -6.76 -5.59 14.07
C VAL A 156 -7.26 -4.26 13.53
N SER A 157 -8.56 -3.99 13.66
CA SER A 157 -9.29 -2.76 13.26
C SER A 157 -8.68 -1.44 13.78
N SER A 158 -7.54 -1.52 14.48
CA SER A 158 -6.76 -0.46 15.10
C SER A 158 -6.62 0.83 14.28
N THR A 159 -6.26 0.81 12.99
CA THR A 159 -6.02 2.08 12.25
C THR A 159 -7.30 2.91 12.11
N ALA A 160 -8.43 2.28 11.78
CA ALA A 160 -9.69 3.02 11.68
C ALA A 160 -10.20 3.45 13.07
N GLU A 161 -9.91 2.67 14.11
CA GLU A 161 -10.31 3.00 15.49
C GLU A 161 -9.44 4.10 16.13
N THR A 162 -8.17 4.20 15.74
CA THR A 162 -7.20 5.17 16.31
C THR A 162 -7.21 6.53 15.61
N VAL A 163 -7.63 6.59 14.35
CA VAL A 163 -7.73 7.84 13.58
C VAL A 163 -9.10 8.49 13.84
N LYS A 164 -9.09 9.77 14.22
CA LYS A 164 -10.30 10.59 14.29
C LYS A 164 -10.79 10.87 12.88
N GLN A 165 -11.95 10.31 12.52
CA GLN A 165 -12.51 10.38 11.18
C GLN A 165 -13.79 11.22 11.15
N SER A 166 -13.89 12.11 10.17
CA SER A 166 -15.11 12.86 9.91
C SER A 166 -15.40 13.01 8.42
N VAL A 167 -16.66 13.30 8.11
CA VAL A 167 -17.13 13.57 6.76
C VAL A 167 -17.83 14.93 6.69
N TYR A 168 -17.49 15.73 5.69
CA TYR A 168 -18.25 16.90 5.28
C TYR A 168 -19.10 16.54 4.07
N PHE A 169 -20.41 16.79 4.16
CA PHE A 169 -21.27 16.79 2.99
C PHE A 169 -21.19 18.16 2.33
N VAL A 170 -20.71 18.20 1.09
CA VAL A 170 -20.38 19.44 0.39
C VAL A 170 -20.62 19.27 -1.11
N GLU A 171 -21.16 20.28 -1.79
CA GLU A 171 -21.34 20.19 -3.23
C GLU A 171 -19.99 20.24 -3.96
N LYS A 172 -19.94 19.63 -5.14
CA LYS A 172 -18.68 19.46 -5.89
C LYS A 172 -17.94 20.78 -6.17
N ASN A 173 -18.68 21.86 -6.38
CA ASN A 173 -18.14 23.20 -6.63
C ASN A 173 -17.62 23.88 -5.35
N GLU A 174 -18.10 23.49 -4.17
CA GLU A 174 -17.75 24.09 -2.87
C GLU A 174 -16.59 23.35 -2.17
N LYS A 175 -16.24 22.15 -2.64
CA LYS A 175 -15.13 21.36 -2.10
C LYS A 175 -13.81 22.13 -2.01
N PHE A 176 -13.53 22.97 -3.00
CA PHE A 176 -12.28 23.75 -3.01
C PHE A 176 -12.26 24.80 -1.90
N ASP A 177 -13.36 25.53 -1.71
CA ASP A 177 -13.47 26.56 -0.68
C ASP A 177 -13.38 25.93 0.72
N LEU A 178 -14.03 24.78 0.91
CA LEU A 178 -13.91 24.00 2.15
C LEU A 178 -12.47 23.51 2.38
N LEU A 179 -11.76 23.07 1.32
CA LEU A 179 -10.36 22.68 1.43
C LEU A 179 -9.50 23.86 1.90
N VAL A 180 -9.70 25.05 1.33
CA VAL A 180 -8.97 26.26 1.73
C VAL A 180 -9.28 26.62 3.18
N GLN A 181 -10.55 26.57 3.60
CA GLN A 181 -10.95 26.86 4.98
C GLN A 181 -10.28 25.92 5.98
N ILE A 182 -10.29 24.60 5.72
CA ILE A 182 -9.62 23.62 6.57
C ILE A 182 -8.12 23.87 6.59
N LEU A 183 -7.53 24.11 5.41
CA LEU A 183 -6.10 24.37 5.30
C LEU A 183 -5.71 25.76 5.82
N ASP A 184 -6.60 26.69 6.14
CA ASP A 184 -6.14 27.96 6.71
C ASP A 184 -5.74 27.84 8.19
N ASP A 185 -6.22 26.79 8.88
CA ASP A 185 -5.81 26.49 10.25
C ASP A 185 -4.30 26.21 10.33
N LYS A 186 -3.57 27.18 10.88
CA LYS A 186 -2.11 27.12 11.03
C LYS A 186 -1.64 26.01 11.96
N LYS A 187 -2.53 25.40 12.77
CA LYS A 187 -2.21 24.22 13.60
C LYS A 187 -1.97 22.97 12.75
N ILE A 188 -2.47 22.92 11.52
CA ILE A 188 -2.25 21.80 10.60
C ILE A 188 -0.88 21.99 9.95
N ASN A 189 0.19 21.49 10.56
CA ASN A 189 1.55 21.78 10.10
C ASN A 189 1.92 21.09 8.78
N ARG A 190 1.30 19.93 8.49
CA ARG A 190 1.45 19.18 7.23
C ARG A 190 0.14 18.44 6.92
N SER A 191 -0.29 18.47 5.66
CA SER A 191 -1.50 17.79 5.23
C SER A 191 -1.27 17.01 3.93
N LEU A 192 -1.75 15.78 3.89
CA LEU A 192 -1.82 14.97 2.68
C LEU A 192 -3.25 14.97 2.15
N VAL A 193 -3.42 15.47 0.94
CA VAL A 193 -4.71 15.59 0.26
C VAL A 193 -4.78 14.56 -0.86
N PHE A 194 -5.74 13.65 -0.78
CA PHE A 194 -5.98 12.66 -1.82
C PHE A 194 -6.96 13.18 -2.86
N ALA A 195 -6.53 13.17 -4.12
CA ALA A 195 -7.35 13.48 -5.28
C ALA A 195 -7.49 12.22 -6.16
N ARG A 196 -8.63 12.07 -6.83
CA ARG A 196 -8.92 10.91 -7.68
C ARG A 196 -8.06 10.88 -8.93
N THR A 197 -7.84 12.04 -9.55
CA THR A 197 -7.16 12.13 -10.86
C THR A 197 -5.92 13.00 -10.82
N LYS A 198 -4.95 12.66 -11.68
CA LYS A 198 -3.71 13.44 -11.87
C LYS A 198 -3.98 14.90 -12.29
N HIS A 199 -4.97 15.10 -13.17
CA HIS A 199 -5.36 16.42 -13.63
C HIS A 199 -6.03 17.22 -12.52
N GLY A 200 -6.87 16.56 -11.70
CA GLY A 200 -7.45 17.17 -10.49
C GLY A 200 -6.37 17.60 -9.50
N ALA A 201 -5.37 16.74 -9.25
CA ALA A 201 -4.25 17.07 -8.36
C ALA A 201 -3.47 18.30 -8.84
N ASP A 202 -3.10 18.37 -10.12
CA ASP A 202 -2.39 19.52 -10.68
C ASP A 202 -3.25 20.80 -10.67
N LYS A 203 -4.56 20.67 -10.91
CA LYS A 203 -5.50 21.80 -10.81
C LYS A 203 -5.56 22.33 -9.39
N LEU A 204 -5.68 21.44 -8.40
CA LEU A 204 -5.72 21.83 -6.98
C LEU A 204 -4.45 22.56 -6.55
N VAL A 205 -3.26 22.11 -6.98
CA VAL A 205 -2.00 22.83 -6.67
C VAL A 205 -2.04 24.26 -7.19
N LYS A 206 -2.47 24.46 -8.45
CA LYS A 206 -2.56 25.81 -9.03
C LYS A 206 -3.56 26.69 -8.28
N SER A 207 -4.74 26.14 -7.95
CA SER A 207 -5.78 26.87 -7.23
C SER A 207 -5.37 27.21 -5.80
N LEU A 208 -4.73 26.28 -5.07
CA LEU A 208 -4.21 26.53 -3.72
C LEU A 208 -3.12 27.60 -3.72
N LEU A 209 -2.25 27.63 -4.74
CA LEU A 209 -1.23 28.66 -4.88
C LEU A 209 -1.85 30.06 -5.03
N LEU A 210 -2.94 30.19 -5.79
CA LEU A 210 -3.68 31.45 -5.90
C LEU A 210 -4.33 31.89 -4.57
N SER A 211 -4.67 30.92 -3.71
CA SER A 211 -5.13 31.17 -2.34
C SER A 211 -3.99 31.35 -1.32
N GLY A 212 -2.73 31.46 -1.78
CA GLY A 212 -1.57 31.65 -0.91
C GLY A 212 -1.08 30.40 -0.16
N ILE A 213 -1.56 29.21 -0.55
CA ILE A 213 -1.19 27.93 0.08
C ILE A 213 -0.21 27.18 -0.83
N HIS A 214 1.03 27.05 -0.37
CA HIS A 214 2.06 26.29 -1.09
C HIS A 214 1.79 24.78 -1.02
N ALA A 215 1.58 24.17 -2.18
CA ALA A 215 1.33 22.76 -2.35
C ALA A 215 2.16 22.17 -3.50
N ALA A 216 2.37 20.85 -3.49
CA ALA A 216 2.89 20.10 -4.64
C ALA A 216 2.07 18.84 -4.89
N ALA A 217 2.10 18.34 -6.13
CA ALA A 217 1.38 17.14 -6.53
C ALA A 217 2.32 15.96 -6.84
N ILE A 218 1.93 14.75 -6.42
CA ILE A 218 2.56 13.49 -6.80
C ILE A 218 1.52 12.58 -7.45
N HIS A 219 1.77 12.21 -8.71
CA HIS A 219 0.92 11.31 -9.50
C HIS A 219 1.75 10.59 -10.56
N GLY A 220 1.17 9.62 -11.26
CA GLY A 220 1.86 8.79 -12.26
C GLY A 220 2.57 9.56 -13.38
N ASN A 221 2.01 10.70 -13.80
CA ASN A 221 2.61 11.55 -14.84
C ASN A 221 3.79 12.45 -14.37
N LYS A 222 4.15 12.47 -13.09
CA LYS A 222 5.34 13.25 -12.63
C LYS A 222 6.61 12.45 -12.90
N SER A 223 7.65 13.13 -13.38
CA SER A 223 8.99 12.54 -13.47
C SER A 223 9.50 12.14 -12.09
N GLN A 224 10.37 11.12 -12.01
CA GLN A 224 10.89 10.64 -10.74
C GLN A 224 11.60 11.75 -9.95
N ASN A 225 12.35 12.62 -10.62
CA ASN A 225 12.99 13.78 -9.99
C ASN A 225 11.97 14.77 -9.41
N ALA A 226 10.87 15.04 -10.14
CA ALA A 226 9.82 15.91 -9.64
C ALA A 226 9.09 15.29 -8.42
N ARG A 227 8.87 13.97 -8.44
CA ARG A 227 8.30 13.25 -7.29
C ARG A 227 9.22 13.35 -6.08
N GLN A 228 10.52 13.09 -6.24
CA GLN A 228 11.48 13.17 -5.15
C GLN A 228 11.57 14.58 -4.57
N ARG A 229 11.68 15.60 -5.42
CA ARG A 229 11.71 17.00 -4.96
C ARG A 229 10.45 17.38 -4.18
N ALA A 230 9.27 17.02 -4.66
CA ALA A 230 8.01 17.27 -3.94
C ALA A 230 7.97 16.57 -2.57
N LEU A 231 8.53 15.36 -2.47
CA LEU A 231 8.65 14.64 -1.20
C LEU A 231 9.63 15.32 -0.25
N ASP A 232 10.80 15.70 -0.75
CA ASP A 232 11.85 16.32 0.06
C ASP A 232 11.38 17.68 0.59
N ASP A 233 10.74 18.49 -0.26
CA ASP A 233 10.17 19.78 0.13
C ASP A 233 9.03 19.62 1.15
N PHE A 234 8.24 18.55 1.05
CA PHE A 234 7.17 18.26 2.03
C PHE A 234 7.73 17.74 3.36
N LYS A 235 8.73 16.84 3.32
CA LYS A 235 9.40 16.32 4.53
C LYS A 235 10.14 17.43 5.29
N SER A 236 10.79 18.34 4.55
CA SER A 236 11.49 19.51 5.10
C SER A 236 10.56 20.68 5.47
N SER A 237 9.25 20.51 5.32
CA SER A 237 8.23 21.54 5.62
C SER A 237 8.35 22.83 4.80
N LYS A 238 9.07 22.81 3.67
CA LYS A 238 9.07 23.93 2.70
C LYS A 238 7.72 24.08 2.02
N ILE A 239 7.02 22.96 1.82
CA ILE A 239 5.61 22.95 1.44
C ILE A 239 4.81 22.25 2.53
N ARG A 240 3.62 22.79 2.77
CA ARG A 240 2.74 22.32 3.84
C ARG A 240 1.73 21.29 3.36
N VAL A 241 1.42 21.28 2.07
CA VAL A 241 0.36 20.45 1.49
C VAL A 241 0.92 19.60 0.38
N LEU A 242 0.71 18.29 0.49
CA LEU A 242 1.02 17.35 -0.57
C LEU A 242 -0.27 16.80 -1.15
N ILE A 243 -0.43 16.89 -2.46
CA ILE A 243 -1.61 16.36 -3.16
C ILE A 243 -1.19 15.08 -3.88
N ALA A 244 -1.89 13.98 -3.64
CA ALA A 244 -1.52 12.69 -4.21
C ALA A 244 -2.71 11.95 -4.81
N THR A 245 -2.44 11.17 -5.86
CA THR A 245 -3.35 10.10 -6.28
C THR A 245 -2.97 8.80 -5.57
N ASP A 246 -3.91 7.87 -5.45
CA ASP A 246 -3.70 6.60 -4.73
C ASP A 246 -2.47 5.83 -5.22
N ILE A 247 -2.34 5.70 -6.56
CA ILE A 247 -1.20 5.04 -7.20
C ILE A 247 0.12 5.71 -6.83
N ALA A 248 0.13 7.03 -6.70
CA ALA A 248 1.33 7.78 -6.40
C ALA A 248 1.73 7.65 -4.94
N ALA A 249 0.77 7.70 -4.02
CA ALA A 249 0.96 7.66 -2.57
C ALA A 249 1.44 6.30 -2.05
N ARG A 250 1.13 5.21 -2.76
CA ARG A 250 1.59 3.86 -2.41
C ARG A 250 3.12 3.76 -2.51
N GLY A 251 3.78 3.40 -1.41
CA GLY A 251 5.24 3.28 -1.31
C GLY A 251 5.97 4.61 -1.12
N ILE A 252 5.24 5.70 -0.88
CA ILE A 252 5.85 6.93 -0.38
C ILE A 252 6.04 6.76 1.14
N ASP A 253 7.29 6.94 1.59
CA ASP A 253 7.64 6.98 3.01
C ASP A 253 7.24 8.34 3.62
N ILE A 254 5.94 8.56 3.75
CA ILE A 254 5.35 9.66 4.52
C ILE A 254 4.29 9.04 5.42
N ASN A 255 4.69 8.76 6.66
CA ASN A 255 3.81 8.29 7.70
C ASN A 255 3.72 9.35 8.80
N GLU A 256 2.83 9.16 9.78
CA GLU A 256 2.71 10.03 10.96
C GLU A 256 2.33 11.49 10.62
N LEU A 257 1.51 11.68 9.60
CA LEU A 257 0.97 12.99 9.30
C LEU A 257 -0.06 13.40 10.34
N PRO A 258 -0.14 14.69 10.72
CA PRO A 258 -1.16 15.15 11.65
C PRO A 258 -2.55 15.18 10.99
N HIS A 259 -2.60 15.34 9.65
CA HIS A 259 -3.84 15.56 8.93
C HIS A 259 -3.84 14.88 7.55
N VAL A 260 -4.92 14.15 7.26
CA VAL A 260 -5.23 13.58 5.94
C VAL A 260 -6.57 14.14 5.46
N VAL A 261 -6.65 14.53 4.19
CA VAL A 261 -7.89 14.98 3.54
C VAL A 261 -8.20 14.06 2.37
N ASN A 262 -9.36 13.43 2.37
CA ASN A 262 -9.93 12.78 1.18
C ASN A 262 -10.78 13.82 0.44
N TYR A 263 -10.16 14.55 -0.50
CA TYR A 263 -10.86 15.57 -1.29
C TYR A 263 -11.94 14.95 -2.19
N GLU A 264 -11.66 13.74 -2.66
CA GLU A 264 -12.62 12.85 -3.32
C GLU A 264 -12.54 11.48 -2.66
N LEU A 265 -13.69 10.83 -2.44
CA LEU A 265 -13.73 9.48 -1.87
C LEU A 265 -13.15 8.47 -2.88
N PRO A 266 -12.41 7.45 -2.40
CA PRO A 266 -11.94 6.37 -3.27
C PRO A 266 -13.11 5.47 -3.70
N ASP A 267 -13.02 4.95 -4.92
CA ASP A 267 -14.01 3.99 -5.46
C ASP A 267 -13.96 2.63 -4.73
N VAL A 268 -12.77 2.27 -4.24
CA VAL A 268 -12.50 1.03 -3.51
C VAL A 268 -12.39 1.33 -2.02
N PRO A 269 -13.29 0.80 -1.16
CA PRO A 269 -13.30 1.06 0.28
C PRO A 269 -11.97 0.78 0.99
N GLU A 270 -11.25 -0.27 0.60
CA GLU A 270 -9.97 -0.64 1.20
C GLU A 270 -8.90 0.43 0.96
N THR A 271 -8.98 1.13 -0.16
CA THR A 271 -8.11 2.27 -0.45
C THR A 271 -8.31 3.38 0.57
N TYR A 272 -9.52 3.60 1.09
CA TYR A 272 -9.76 4.57 2.16
C TYR A 272 -8.95 4.25 3.43
N VAL A 273 -8.92 2.98 3.85
CA VAL A 273 -8.14 2.54 5.01
C VAL A 273 -6.65 2.82 4.79
N HIS A 274 -6.14 2.58 3.57
CA HIS A 274 -4.75 2.90 3.23
C HIS A 274 -4.42 4.39 3.21
N ARG A 275 -5.40 5.24 2.85
CA ARG A 275 -5.25 6.70 2.87
C ARG A 275 -5.18 7.21 4.30
N ILE A 276 -6.11 6.81 5.16
CA ILE A 276 -6.14 7.26 6.56
C ILE A 276 -4.99 6.67 7.38
N GLY A 277 -4.47 5.50 6.99
CA GLY A 277 -3.27 4.92 7.59
C GLY A 277 -1.99 5.74 7.41
N ARG A 278 -2.02 6.88 6.69
CA ARG A 278 -0.94 7.87 6.64
C ARG A 278 -0.90 8.79 7.87
N THR A 279 -1.94 8.74 8.70
CA THR A 279 -2.05 9.44 9.98
C THR A 279 -2.31 8.44 11.11
N GLY A 280 -2.18 8.87 12.38
CA GLY A 280 -2.59 8.07 13.54
C GLY A 280 -1.70 6.89 13.93
N ARG A 281 -0.40 6.92 13.61
CA ARG A 281 0.56 5.86 13.96
C ARG A 281 1.36 6.19 15.24
N ALA A 282 1.92 5.17 15.89
CA ALA A 282 2.84 5.28 17.04
C ALA A 282 2.29 6.01 18.28
N GLY A 283 1.00 5.81 18.60
CA GLY A 283 0.36 6.41 19.78
C GLY A 283 -0.06 7.88 19.62
N TYR A 284 0.15 8.48 18.44
CA TYR A 284 -0.34 9.82 18.12
C TYR A 284 -1.74 9.78 17.53
N HIS A 285 -2.60 10.70 17.95
CA HIS A 285 -3.92 10.88 17.37
C HIS A 285 -3.82 11.58 16.01
N GLY A 286 -4.20 10.86 14.97
CA GLY A 286 -4.33 11.39 13.61
C GLY A 286 -5.74 11.89 13.32
N THR A 287 -5.88 12.90 12.45
CA THR A 287 -7.19 13.33 11.96
C THR A 287 -7.30 13.09 10.46
N SER A 288 -8.41 12.45 10.05
CA SER A 288 -8.78 12.28 8.66
C SER A 288 -10.13 12.92 8.39
N VAL A 289 -10.18 13.80 7.42
CA VAL A 289 -11.40 14.46 6.95
C VAL A 289 -11.72 13.99 5.54
N SER A 290 -12.98 13.68 5.28
CA SER A 290 -13.44 13.28 3.95
C SER A 290 -14.50 14.22 3.42
N PHE A 291 -14.42 14.58 2.14
CA PHE A 291 -15.49 15.31 1.46
C PHE A 291 -16.36 14.32 0.70
N CYS A 292 -17.67 14.44 0.87
CA CYS A 292 -18.64 13.63 0.16
C CYS A 292 -19.63 14.55 -0.55
N ASP A 293 -19.58 14.55 -1.88
CA ASP A 293 -20.65 15.15 -2.67
C ASP A 293 -21.82 14.18 -2.87
N ARG A 294 -22.87 14.63 -3.57
CA ARG A 294 -24.06 13.81 -3.82
C ARG A 294 -23.77 12.54 -4.63
N GLN A 295 -22.77 12.58 -5.51
CA GLN A 295 -22.42 11.47 -6.41
C GLN A 295 -21.64 10.39 -5.64
N GLU A 296 -20.88 10.78 -4.62
CA GLU A 296 -20.00 9.88 -3.84
C GLU A 296 -20.69 9.18 -2.65
N LYS A 297 -22.02 9.32 -2.51
CA LYS A 297 -22.77 8.72 -1.39
C LYS A 297 -22.66 7.19 -1.34
N LYS A 298 -22.50 6.54 -2.50
CA LYS A 298 -22.36 5.07 -2.57
C LYS A 298 -21.00 4.63 -2.04
N GLU A 299 -19.94 5.34 -2.40
CA GLU A 299 -18.58 5.15 -1.96
C GLU A 299 -18.50 5.32 -0.43
N LEU A 300 -19.12 6.39 0.09
CA LEU A 300 -19.23 6.62 1.53
C LEU A 300 -19.92 5.45 2.27
N GLN A 301 -21.01 4.92 1.72
CA GLN A 301 -21.72 3.78 2.30
C GLN A 301 -20.84 2.53 2.33
N SER A 302 -20.14 2.24 1.22
CA SER A 302 -19.22 1.10 1.13
C SER A 302 -18.05 1.23 2.09
N ILE A 303 -17.49 2.44 2.26
CA ILE A 303 -16.43 2.73 3.25
C ILE A 303 -16.93 2.51 4.67
N GLN A 304 -18.07 3.08 5.05
CA GLN A 304 -18.64 2.93 6.40
C GLN A 304 -18.99 1.47 6.73
N LYS A 305 -19.42 0.71 5.72
CA LYS A 305 -19.64 -0.74 5.85
C LYS A 305 -18.33 -1.48 6.12
N LEU A 306 -17.24 -1.12 5.44
CA LEU A 306 -15.92 -1.74 5.64
C LEU A 306 -15.34 -1.42 7.02
N ILE A 307 -15.37 -0.15 7.44
CA ILE A 307 -14.79 0.27 8.73
C ILE A 307 -15.67 -0.08 9.93
N GLY A 308 -16.92 -0.50 9.70
CA GLY A 308 -17.82 -1.00 10.75
C GLY A 308 -18.54 0.08 11.56
N PHE A 309 -18.35 1.36 11.25
CA PHE A 309 -19.03 2.48 11.92
C PHE A 309 -19.36 3.62 10.95
N LYS A 310 -20.30 4.49 11.36
CA LYS A 310 -20.63 5.71 10.63
C LYS A 310 -19.67 6.83 11.01
N MET A 311 -19.11 7.50 10.00
CA MET A 311 -18.24 8.65 10.24
C MET A 311 -19.05 9.81 10.82
N ALA A 312 -18.46 10.53 11.78
CA ALA A 312 -19.08 11.72 12.33
C ALA A 312 -19.22 12.78 11.23
N VAL A 313 -20.42 13.36 11.13
CA VAL A 313 -20.64 14.49 10.22
C VAL A 313 -19.99 15.72 10.84
N ALA A 314 -18.99 16.26 10.17
CA ALA A 314 -18.38 17.52 10.60
C ALA A 314 -19.31 18.67 10.20
N ILE A 315 -19.46 19.61 11.14
CA ILE A 315 -20.26 20.82 10.93
C ILE A 315 -19.29 21.90 10.45
N GLN A 316 -19.74 22.70 9.48
CA GLN A 316 -19.03 23.89 8.98
C GLN A 316 -18.91 24.97 10.07
#